data_AF-X1QBI3-F1
#
_entry.id   AF-X1QBI3-F1
#
_cell.length_a   1.000
_cell.length_b   1.000
_cell.length_c   1.000
_cell.angle_alpha   90.00
_cell.angle_beta   90.00
_cell.angle_gamma   90.00
#
_symmetry.space_group_name_H-M   'P 1'
#
loop_
_entity.id
_entity.type
_entity.pdbx_description
1 polymer ?
#
loop_
_entity_poly.entity_id
_entity_poly.type
_entity_poly.pdbx_seq_one_letter_code
_entity_poly.pdbx_strand_id
1 'polypeptide(L)'
;MQPFVLSIIKGVRMTNKISSCKSFLKKVNLLRTRELGIFIAIVLLLIIFSILQPKFATITNLLNLGRQISTIGIMSTGMTFLIIGRNFDLSIGSMFALVSTIVAIAMVNGIPVFIALLIGIIFGSIFGFINGVLSTFAKIPSFVVGLGMLNAYRGAQLINNWR
;
A
#
# COMPACT_ATOMS: atom_id res chain seq x y z
N MET A 1 -40.52 27.63 52.00
CA MET A 1 -40.66 26.44 51.12
C MET A 1 -39.90 26.58 49.79
N GLN A 2 -38.63 27.05 49.76
CA GLN A 2 -37.88 27.26 48.50
C GLN A 2 -36.51 26.54 48.36
N PRO A 3 -35.82 26.01 49.38
CA PRO A 3 -34.50 25.40 49.16
C PRO A 3 -34.55 23.95 48.61
N PHE A 4 -35.59 23.18 48.93
CA PHE A 4 -35.69 21.77 48.53
C PHE A 4 -36.01 21.59 47.03
N VAL A 5 -36.93 22.40 46.48
CA VAL A 5 -37.32 22.35 45.06
C VAL A 5 -36.17 22.81 44.14
N LEU A 6 -35.41 23.84 44.54
CA LEU A 6 -34.22 24.31 43.83
C LEU A 6 -33.10 23.25 43.80
N SER A 7 -33.00 22.41 44.83
CA SER A 7 -32.04 21.29 44.88
C SER A 7 -32.41 20.20 43.86
N ILE A 8 -33.69 19.84 43.76
CA ILE A 8 -34.19 18.84 42.79
C ILE A 8 -34.08 19.36 41.35
N ILE A 9 -34.42 20.62 41.08
CA ILE A 9 -34.32 21.21 39.73
C ILE A 9 -32.85 21.31 39.28
N LYS A 10 -31.91 21.63 40.19
CA LYS A 10 -30.46 21.59 39.89
C LYS A 10 -29.97 20.17 39.62
N GLY A 11 -30.48 19.17 40.35
CA GLY A 11 -30.21 17.75 40.12
C GLY A 11 -30.66 17.27 38.74
N VAL A 12 -31.88 17.61 38.32
CA VAL A 12 -32.44 17.25 37.00
C VAL A 12 -31.75 18.00 35.84
N ARG A 13 -31.32 19.25 36.04
CA ARG A 13 -30.48 19.95 35.05
C ARG A 13 -29.09 19.35 34.91
N MET A 14 -28.49 18.87 36.01
CA MET A 14 -27.18 18.22 35.97
C MET A 14 -27.22 16.88 35.23
N THR A 15 -28.27 16.06 35.43
CA THR A 15 -28.39 14.77 34.72
C THR A 15 -28.56 14.95 33.20
N ASN A 16 -29.27 16.00 32.76
CA ASN A 16 -29.46 16.28 31.33
C ASN A 16 -28.19 16.81 30.63
N LYS A 17 -27.28 17.47 31.36
CA LYS A 17 -25.98 17.90 30.82
C LYS A 17 -25.01 16.73 30.68
N ILE A 18 -25.07 15.77 31.61
CA ILE A 18 -24.24 14.55 31.61
C ILE A 18 -24.68 13.58 30.50
N SER A 19 -25.98 13.47 30.20
CA SER A 19 -26.49 12.64 29.09
C SER A 19 -26.09 13.20 27.71
N SER A 20 -26.10 14.53 27.56
CA SER A 20 -25.64 15.23 26.35
C SER A 20 -24.13 15.06 26.11
N CYS A 21 -23.31 15.13 27.18
CA CYS A 21 -21.87 14.87 27.10
C CYS A 21 -21.55 13.39 26.80
N LYS A 22 -22.31 12.44 27.35
CA LYS A 22 -22.21 11.01 26.99
C LYS A 22 -22.61 10.73 25.53
N SER A 23 -23.59 11.44 24.98
CA SER A 23 -23.96 11.36 23.56
C SER A 23 -22.83 11.84 22.64
N PHE A 24 -22.15 12.93 23.01
CA PHE A 24 -20.95 13.43 22.32
C PHE A 24 -19.78 12.43 22.40
N LEU A 25 -19.53 11.86 23.58
CA LEU A 25 -18.48 10.83 23.77
C LEU A 25 -18.81 9.49 23.09
N LYS A 26 -20.10 9.13 22.94
CA LYS A 26 -20.50 7.93 22.18
C LYS A 26 -20.29 8.13 20.67
N LYS A 27 -20.38 9.37 20.18
CA LYS A 27 -19.99 9.76 18.81
C LYS A 27 -18.47 9.69 18.60
N VAL A 28 -17.69 9.97 19.65
CA VAL A 28 -16.22 9.74 19.67
C VAL A 28 -15.87 8.25 19.64
N ASN A 29 -16.74 7.36 20.14
CA ASN A 29 -16.51 5.91 20.05
C ASN A 29 -16.78 5.32 18.65
N LEU A 30 -17.33 6.11 17.73
CA LEU A 30 -17.35 5.80 16.29
C LEU A 30 -16.00 6.12 15.62
N LEU A 31 -15.14 6.91 16.29
CA LEU A 31 -13.77 7.22 15.84
C LEU A 31 -12.76 6.12 16.19
N ARG A 32 -13.22 4.99 16.73
CA ARG A 32 -12.42 3.80 17.08
C ARG A 32 -12.42 2.75 15.97
N THR A 33 -12.47 3.18 14.71
CA THR A 33 -12.21 2.29 13.57
C THR A 33 -10.76 2.48 13.15
N ARG A 34 -10.01 1.38 13.08
CA ARG A 34 -8.58 1.32 12.72
C ARG A 34 -8.23 2.21 11.51
N GLU A 35 -9.15 2.28 10.55
CA GLU A 35 -9.07 3.12 9.34
C GLU A 35 -8.97 4.62 9.62
N LEU A 36 -9.69 5.15 10.62
CA LEU A 36 -9.64 6.57 10.97
C LEU A 36 -8.29 6.92 11.61
N GLY A 37 -7.72 6.02 12.40
CA GLY A 37 -6.38 6.19 12.96
C GLY A 37 -5.31 6.28 11.86
N ILE A 38 -5.41 5.44 10.83
CA ILE A 38 -4.52 5.47 9.67
C ILE A 38 -4.70 6.77 8.88
N PHE A 39 -5.95 7.18 8.63
CA PHE A 39 -6.24 8.43 7.93
C PHE A 39 -5.68 9.66 8.66
N ILE A 40 -5.91 9.74 9.97
CA ILE A 40 -5.36 10.81 10.81
C ILE A 40 -3.83 10.80 10.77
N ALA A 41 -3.20 9.62 10.87
CA ALA A 41 -1.75 9.49 10.79
C ALA A 41 -1.19 9.97 9.44
N ILE A 42 -1.85 9.64 8.32
CA ILE A 42 -1.48 10.11 6.98
C ILE A 42 -1.56 11.64 6.91
N VAL A 43 -2.68 12.24 7.33
CA VAL A 43 -2.85 13.71 7.31
C VAL A 43 -1.78 14.39 8.16
N LEU A 44 -1.51 13.85 9.35
CA LEU A 44 -0.49 14.38 10.25
C LEU A 44 0.91 14.33 9.62
N LEU A 45 1.27 13.18 9.01
CA LEU A 45 2.54 13.02 8.31
C LEU A 45 2.68 13.98 7.13
N LEU A 46 1.61 14.20 6.35
CA LEU A 46 1.61 15.16 5.25
C LEU A 46 1.92 16.58 5.74
N ILE A 47 1.31 17.01 6.84
CA ILE A 47 1.55 18.34 7.43
C ILE A 47 3.00 18.44 7.94
N ILE A 48 3.45 17.45 8.71
CA ILE A 48 4.81 17.43 9.28
C ILE A 48 5.86 17.50 8.17
N PHE A 49 5.76 16.65 7.14
CA PHE A 49 6.73 16.66 6.05
C PHE A 49 6.63 17.90 5.16
N SER A 50 5.44 18.50 5.01
CA SER A 50 5.29 19.78 4.29
C SER A 50 6.01 20.93 4.99
N ILE A 51 6.09 20.90 6.33
CA ILE A 51 6.80 21.91 7.12
C ILE A 51 8.31 21.61 7.15
N LEU A 52 8.69 20.36 7.40
CA LEU A 52 10.10 19.97 7.58
C LEU A 52 10.90 19.94 6.27
N GLN A 53 10.26 19.67 5.14
CA GLN A 53 10.92 19.52 3.85
C GLN A 53 10.27 20.44 2.80
N PRO A 54 10.91 21.58 2.44
CA PRO A 54 10.35 22.56 1.49
C PRO A 54 9.98 21.98 0.12
N LYS A 55 10.62 20.89 -0.30
CA LYS A 55 10.33 20.21 -1.59
C LYS A 55 9.20 19.18 -1.51
N PHE A 56 8.69 18.86 -0.33
CA PHE A 56 7.74 17.77 -0.13
C PHE A 56 6.42 18.00 -0.87
N ALA A 57 5.82 19.17 -0.69
CA ALA A 57 4.52 19.53 -1.27
C ALA A 57 4.61 20.03 -2.72
N THR A 58 5.76 19.87 -3.40
CA THR A 58 5.89 20.25 -4.81
C THR A 58 5.10 19.29 -5.69
N ILE A 59 4.49 19.81 -6.77
CA ILE A 59 3.69 19.00 -7.72
C ILE A 59 4.52 17.83 -8.25
N THR A 60 5.79 18.06 -8.60
CA THR A 60 6.70 17.01 -9.08
C THR A 60 6.90 15.91 -8.05
N ASN A 61 7.11 16.26 -6.78
CA ASN A 61 7.28 15.26 -5.73
C ASN A 61 5.98 14.50 -5.45
N LEU A 62 4.85 15.19 -5.40
CA LEU A 62 3.53 14.56 -5.22
C LEU A 62 3.17 13.62 -6.38
N LEU A 63 3.47 13.99 -7.62
CA LEU A 63 3.30 13.12 -8.78
C LEU A 63 4.24 11.90 -8.74
N ASN A 64 5.49 12.08 -8.31
CA ASN A 64 6.44 10.97 -8.17
C ASN A 64 6.03 10.00 -7.05
N LEU A 65 5.53 10.52 -5.92
CA LEU A 65 4.95 9.72 -4.85
C LEU A 65 3.69 8.99 -5.32
N GLY A 66 2.79 9.70 -6.01
CA GLY A 66 1.57 9.14 -6.58
C GLY A 66 1.87 8.01 -7.56
N ARG A 67 2.88 8.14 -8.43
CA ARG A 67 3.34 7.08 -9.32
C ARG A 67 3.84 5.86 -8.55
N GLN A 68 4.67 6.04 -7.52
CA GLN A 68 5.18 4.93 -6.70
C GLN A 68 4.06 4.18 -5.98
N ILE A 69 3.14 4.91 -5.36
CA ILE A 69 1.98 4.32 -4.67
C ILE A 69 1.07 3.61 -5.67
N SER A 70 0.83 4.19 -6.85
CA SER A 70 0.03 3.59 -7.91
C SER A 70 0.65 2.27 -8.40
N THR A 71 1.96 2.23 -8.61
CA THR A 71 2.67 1.01 -9.02
C THR A 71 2.51 -0.10 -7.98
N ILE A 72 2.72 0.22 -6.68
CA ILE A 72 2.53 -0.75 -5.59
C ILE A 72 1.06 -1.19 -5.49
N GLY A 73 0.12 -0.26 -5.67
CA GLY A 73 -1.31 -0.54 -5.68
C GLY A 73 -1.73 -1.49 -6.79
N ILE A 74 -1.26 -1.29 -8.02
CA ILE A 74 -1.52 -2.20 -9.14
C ILE A 74 -0.96 -3.59 -8.82
N MET A 75 0.28 -3.69 -8.33
CA MET A 75 0.88 -4.98 -7.95
C MET A 75 0.11 -5.69 -6.82
N SER A 76 -0.36 -4.96 -5.82
CA SER A 76 -1.08 -5.53 -4.68
C SER A 76 -2.45 -6.10 -5.05
N THR A 77 -3.12 -5.54 -6.07
CA THR A 77 -4.36 -6.13 -6.59
C THR A 77 -4.11 -7.54 -7.17
N GLY A 78 -3.02 -7.73 -7.91
CA GLY A 78 -2.59 -9.06 -8.39
C GLY A 78 -2.27 -10.02 -7.25
N MET A 79 -1.54 -9.54 -6.23
CA MET A 79 -1.19 -10.33 -5.05
C MET A 79 -2.41 -10.73 -4.21
N THR A 80 -3.51 -9.96 -4.26
CA THR A 80 -4.76 -10.29 -3.57
C THR A 80 -5.31 -11.64 -4.03
N PHE A 81 -5.28 -11.92 -5.33
CA PHE A 81 -5.69 -13.22 -5.87
C PHE A 81 -4.82 -14.38 -5.38
N LEU A 82 -3.51 -14.15 -5.24
CA LEU A 82 -2.58 -15.15 -4.70
C LEU A 82 -2.92 -15.48 -3.24
N ILE A 83 -3.16 -14.45 -2.42
CA ILE A 83 -3.49 -14.62 -0.99
C ILE A 83 -4.81 -15.37 -0.80
N ILE A 84 -5.83 -15.06 -1.62
CA ILE A 84 -7.10 -15.82 -1.62
C ILE A 84 -6.85 -17.30 -1.93
N GLY A 85 -5.93 -17.59 -2.87
CA GLY A 85 -5.46 -18.93 -3.19
C GLY A 85 -4.50 -19.55 -2.15
N ARG A 86 -4.29 -18.91 -0.98
CA ARG A 86 -3.36 -19.31 0.08
C ARG A 86 -1.89 -19.31 -0.37
N ASN A 87 -1.57 -18.53 -1.39
CA ASN A 87 -0.23 -18.33 -1.91
C ASN A 87 0.32 -16.96 -1.48
N PHE A 88 1.59 -16.93 -1.10
CA PHE A 88 2.28 -15.69 -0.72
C PHE A 88 3.53 -15.55 -1.57
N ASP A 89 3.54 -14.58 -2.48
CA ASP A 89 4.66 -14.33 -3.39
C ASP A 89 5.39 -13.04 -2.99
N LEU A 90 6.63 -13.19 -2.48
CA LEU A 90 7.50 -12.07 -2.15
C LEU A 90 8.34 -11.61 -3.36
N SER A 91 8.42 -12.42 -4.42
CA SER A 91 9.29 -12.18 -5.58
C SER A 91 8.76 -11.09 -6.52
N ILE A 92 7.50 -10.68 -6.38
CA ILE A 92 6.83 -9.73 -7.29
C ILE A 92 7.57 -8.38 -7.39
N GLY A 93 8.19 -7.92 -6.31
CA GLY A 93 8.98 -6.68 -6.31
C GLY A 93 10.29 -6.81 -7.10
N SER A 94 10.99 -7.93 -6.94
CA SER A 94 12.20 -8.25 -7.72
C SER A 94 11.90 -8.57 -9.18
N MET A 95 10.76 -9.19 -9.47
CA MET A 95 10.27 -9.40 -10.83
C MET A 95 9.97 -8.06 -11.51
N PHE A 96 9.24 -7.17 -10.83
CA PHE A 96 8.98 -5.82 -11.32
C PHE A 96 10.27 -5.06 -11.62
N ALA A 97 11.26 -5.11 -10.73
CA ALA A 97 12.54 -4.47 -10.95
C ALA A 97 13.27 -5.01 -12.19
N LEU A 98 13.36 -6.34 -12.33
CA LEU A 98 14.00 -6.98 -13.48
C LEU A 98 13.31 -6.62 -14.81
N VAL A 99 11.98 -6.75 -14.87
CA VAL A 99 11.20 -6.42 -16.07
C VAL A 99 11.33 -4.94 -16.41
N SER A 100 11.29 -4.05 -15.42
CA SER A 100 11.49 -2.62 -15.63
C SER A 100 12.87 -2.32 -16.21
N THR A 101 13.92 -3.00 -15.75
CA THR A 101 15.28 -2.86 -16.31
C THR A 101 15.35 -3.37 -17.75
N ILE A 102 14.70 -4.50 -18.07
CA ILE A 102 14.65 -5.02 -19.45
C ILE A 102 13.98 -4.00 -20.39
N VAL A 103 12.84 -3.43 -19.98
CA VAL A 103 12.13 -2.40 -20.75
C VAL A 103 12.97 -1.13 -20.89
N ALA A 104 13.63 -0.69 -19.82
CA ALA A 104 14.49 0.48 -19.84
C ALA A 104 15.67 0.30 -20.82
N ILE A 105 16.33 -0.86 -20.80
CA ILE A 105 17.42 -1.20 -21.72
C ILE A 105 16.91 -1.25 -23.16
N ALA A 106 15.74 -1.83 -23.41
CA ALA A 106 15.13 -1.82 -24.74
C ALA A 106 14.94 -0.38 -25.26
N MET A 107 14.39 0.50 -24.43
CA MET A 107 14.20 1.92 -24.78
C MET A 107 15.53 2.65 -25.01
N VAL A 108 16.55 2.41 -24.19
CA VAL A 108 17.89 3.00 -24.35
C VAL A 108 18.56 2.55 -25.66
N ASN A 109 18.32 1.30 -26.07
CA ASN A 109 18.80 0.77 -27.35
C ASN A 109 17.97 1.25 -28.57
N GLY A 110 17.10 2.24 -28.39
CA GLY A 110 16.32 2.85 -29.47
C GLY A 110 15.06 2.07 -29.87
N ILE A 111 14.67 1.03 -29.11
CA ILE A 111 13.42 0.32 -29.38
C ILE A 111 12.23 1.28 -29.07
N PRO A 112 11.27 1.42 -30.00
CA PRO A 112 10.09 2.26 -29.78
C PRO A 112 9.34 1.89 -28.49
N VAL A 113 8.86 2.91 -27.78
CA VAL A 113 8.18 2.76 -26.48
C VAL A 113 7.09 1.70 -26.51
N PHE A 114 6.29 1.67 -27.57
CA PHE A 114 5.21 0.68 -27.71
C PHE A 114 5.72 -0.77 -27.75
N ILE A 115 6.82 -1.01 -28.47
CA ILE A 115 7.44 -2.34 -28.55
C ILE A 115 8.11 -2.69 -27.22
N ALA A 116 8.77 -1.73 -26.57
CA ALA A 116 9.36 -1.92 -25.25
C ALA A 116 8.30 -2.30 -24.20
N LEU A 117 7.11 -1.70 -24.25
CA LEU A 117 5.97 -2.08 -23.40
C LEU A 117 5.52 -3.53 -23.65
N LEU A 118 5.40 -3.94 -24.90
CA LEU A 118 5.06 -5.33 -25.25
C LEU A 118 6.09 -6.33 -24.72
N ILE A 119 7.39 -6.00 -24.84
CA ILE A 119 8.47 -6.79 -24.25
C ILE A 119 8.25 -6.95 -22.75
N GLY A 120 7.94 -5.85 -22.04
CA GLY A 120 7.65 -5.88 -20.61
C GLY A 120 6.49 -6.79 -20.24
N ILE A 121 5.39 -6.72 -20.99
CA ILE A 121 4.21 -7.59 -20.80
C ILE A 121 4.59 -9.06 -21.00
N ILE A 122 5.30 -9.38 -22.08
CA ILE A 122 5.71 -10.75 -22.40
C ILE A 122 6.60 -11.33 -21.28
N PHE A 123 7.67 -10.62 -20.90
CA PHE A 123 8.57 -11.10 -19.84
C PHE A 123 7.86 -11.18 -18.48
N GLY A 124 7.02 -10.19 -18.13
CA GLY A 124 6.22 -10.22 -16.91
C GLY A 124 5.27 -11.41 -16.86
N SER A 125 4.59 -11.72 -17.97
CA SER A 125 3.71 -12.89 -18.08
C SER A 125 4.48 -14.20 -17.98
N ILE A 126 5.66 -14.31 -18.61
CA ILE A 126 6.50 -15.51 -18.55
C ILE A 126 6.94 -15.78 -17.10
N PHE A 127 7.50 -14.78 -16.42
CA PHE A 127 7.96 -14.93 -15.04
C PHE A 127 6.81 -15.21 -14.07
N GLY A 128 5.67 -14.53 -14.24
CA GLY A 128 4.46 -14.80 -13.46
C GLY A 128 3.92 -16.22 -13.68
N PHE A 129 3.93 -16.69 -14.93
CA PHE A 129 3.54 -18.07 -15.28
C PHE A 129 4.46 -19.09 -14.62
N ILE A 130 5.78 -18.89 -14.68
CA ILE A 130 6.77 -19.77 -14.04
C ILE A 130 6.52 -19.85 -12.52
N ASN A 131 6.33 -18.71 -11.85
CA ASN A 131 6.02 -18.65 -10.43
C ASN A 131 4.72 -19.42 -10.10
N GLY A 132 3.67 -19.23 -10.89
CA GLY A 132 2.39 -19.92 -10.74
C GLY A 132 2.50 -21.42 -10.96
N VAL A 133 3.24 -21.86 -11.97
CA VAL A 133 3.45 -23.28 -12.27
C VAL A 133 4.24 -23.97 -11.16
N LEU A 134 5.32 -23.35 -10.68
CA LEU A 134 6.13 -23.92 -9.59
C LEU A 134 5.33 -24.03 -8.29
N SER A 135 4.55 -23.01 -7.96
CA SER A 135 3.70 -23.02 -6.78
C SER A 135 2.58 -24.07 -6.88
N THR A 136 1.96 -24.23 -8.05
CA THR A 136 0.75 -25.06 -8.21
C THR A 136 1.06 -26.51 -8.59
N PHE A 137 1.95 -26.74 -9.56
CA PHE A 137 2.24 -28.08 -10.10
C PHE A 137 3.40 -28.76 -9.39
N ALA A 138 4.45 -28.03 -9.01
CA ALA A 138 5.61 -28.64 -8.34
C ALA A 138 5.34 -28.97 -6.86
N LYS A 139 4.15 -28.59 -6.33
CA LYS A 139 3.74 -28.80 -4.92
C LYS A 139 4.73 -28.24 -3.90
N ILE A 140 5.50 -27.23 -4.31
CA ILE A 140 6.44 -26.52 -3.44
C ILE A 140 5.66 -25.43 -2.71
N PRO A 141 5.83 -25.24 -1.40
CA PRO A 141 5.22 -24.14 -0.68
C PRO A 141 5.55 -22.79 -1.36
N SER A 142 4.53 -21.99 -1.64
CA SER A 142 4.64 -20.79 -2.48
C SER A 142 5.57 -19.72 -1.91
N PHE A 143 5.71 -19.69 -0.58
CA PHE A 143 6.70 -18.86 0.10
C PHE A 143 8.15 -19.23 -0.29
N VAL A 144 8.46 -20.53 -0.39
CA VAL A 144 9.79 -21.02 -0.79
C VAL A 144 10.07 -20.69 -2.25
N VAL A 145 9.07 -20.88 -3.12
CA VAL A 145 9.15 -20.45 -4.54
C VAL A 145 9.41 -18.94 -4.61
N GLY A 146 8.64 -18.14 -3.87
CA GLY A 146 8.81 -16.69 -3.82
C GLY A 146 10.18 -16.24 -3.32
N LEU A 147 10.72 -16.84 -2.26
CA LEU A 147 12.06 -16.52 -1.77
C LEU A 147 13.16 -16.96 -2.75
N GLY A 148 13.03 -18.14 -3.36
CA GLY A 148 13.97 -18.62 -4.38
C GLY A 148 13.99 -17.71 -5.60
N MET A 149 12.80 -17.40 -6.13
CA MET A 149 12.63 -16.53 -7.29
C MET A 149 13.06 -15.09 -7.01
N LEU A 150 12.84 -14.58 -5.80
CA LEU A 150 13.33 -13.28 -5.39
C LEU A 150 14.86 -13.19 -5.53
N ASN A 151 15.59 -14.23 -5.11
CA ASN A 151 17.05 -14.26 -5.26
C ASN A 151 17.47 -14.47 -6.72
N ALA A 152 16.76 -15.31 -7.49
CA ALA A 152 17.03 -15.53 -8.91
C ALA A 152 16.88 -14.24 -9.72
N TYR A 153 15.77 -13.50 -9.53
CA TYR A 153 15.52 -12.23 -10.21
C TYR A 153 16.52 -11.15 -9.81
N ARG A 154 16.89 -11.08 -8.53
CA ARG A 154 17.96 -10.16 -8.07
C ARG A 154 19.31 -10.50 -8.69
N GLY A 155 19.67 -11.78 -8.76
CA GLY A 155 20.90 -12.23 -9.43
C GLY A 155 20.92 -11.85 -10.91
N ALA A 156 19.82 -12.09 -11.62
CA ALA A 156 19.67 -11.69 -13.02
C ALA A 156 19.77 -10.17 -13.21
N GLN A 157 19.14 -9.40 -12.32
CA GLN A 157 19.18 -7.94 -12.36
C GLN A 157 20.60 -7.42 -12.14
N LEU A 158 21.35 -7.98 -11.18
CA LEU A 158 22.74 -7.61 -10.96
C LEU A 158 23.53 -7.79 -12.25
N ILE A 159 23.54 -9.00 -12.84
CA ILE A 159 24.28 -9.31 -14.07
C ILE A 159 23.96 -8.32 -15.19
N ASN A 160 22.70 -7.92 -15.33
CA ASN A 160 22.25 -6.97 -16.34
C ASN A 160 22.74 -5.53 -16.10
N ASN A 161 22.89 -5.12 -14.83
CA ASN A 161 23.24 -3.76 -14.43
C ASN A 161 24.76 -3.52 -14.28
N TRP A 162 25.59 -4.55 -14.52
CA TRP A 162 27.06 -4.49 -14.47
C TRP A 162 27.71 -4.20 -15.85
N ARG A 163 26.92 -3.86 -16.88
CA ARG A 163 27.40 -3.37 -18.19
C ARG A 163 27.23 -1.87 -18.27
#